data_AF-A0A1Y3BKZ2-F1
#
_entry.id   AF-A0A1Y3BKZ2-F1
#
_cell.length_a   1.000
_cell.length_b   1.000
_cell.length_c   1.000
_cell.angle_alpha   90.00
_cell.angle_beta   90.00
_cell.angle_gamma   90.00
#
_symmetry.space_group_name_H-M   'P 1'
#
loop_
_entity.id
_entity.type
_entity.pdbx_description
1 polymer ?
#
loop_
_entity_poly.entity_id
_entity_poly.type
_entity_poly.pdbx_seq_one_letter_code
_entity_poly.pdbx_strand_id
1 'polypeptide(L)'
;MQSSSNGSGDEDDEFKKINHLKMNLPEWMQIGESVRVCPDSKLGTIGYIGETEFATGIWAGIILDSPTGKNDGSVNGVSYFQCRPKFGIFVKPEKLRLDPKGKQMRAILNDKMNGGRHGA
;
A
#
# COMPACT_ATOMS: atom_id res chain seq x y z
N MET A 1 -9.49 -18.83 -50.66
CA MET A 1 -10.55 -19.17 -49.69
C MET A 1 -10.06 -18.78 -48.29
N GLN A 2 -10.99 -18.56 -47.36
CA GLN A 2 -10.74 -17.90 -46.07
C GLN A 2 -10.06 -18.83 -45.05
N SER A 3 -9.30 -18.25 -44.11
CA SER A 3 -9.58 -18.39 -42.66
C SER A 3 -8.71 -17.44 -41.82
N SER A 4 -9.32 -16.82 -40.79
CA SER A 4 -8.68 -16.15 -39.62
C SER A 4 -7.85 -17.17 -38.80
N SER A 5 -7.19 -16.94 -37.65
CA SER A 5 -7.21 -15.95 -36.55
C SER A 5 -6.01 -16.31 -35.63
N ASN A 6 -5.47 -15.54 -34.67
CA ASN A 6 -5.77 -14.22 -34.08
C ASN A 6 -4.44 -13.62 -33.51
N GLY A 7 -4.48 -12.50 -32.78
CA GLY A 7 -3.33 -11.98 -32.02
C GLY A 7 -3.17 -12.61 -30.63
N SER A 8 -1.93 -12.68 -30.14
CA SER A 8 -1.56 -13.22 -28.81
C SER A 8 -0.31 -12.51 -28.23
N GLY A 9 -0.24 -11.18 -28.39
CA GLY A 9 0.99 -10.40 -28.15
C GLY A 9 1.06 -9.67 -26.81
N ASP A 10 -0.07 -9.36 -26.18
CA ASP A 10 -0.12 -8.29 -25.17
C ASP A 10 -0.18 -8.79 -23.71
N GLU A 11 -0.76 -9.97 -23.45
CA GLU A 11 -0.99 -10.50 -22.08
C GLU A 11 0.31 -10.94 -21.36
N ASP A 12 1.27 -11.52 -22.11
CA ASP A 12 2.55 -11.99 -21.57
C ASP A 12 3.47 -10.86 -21.09
N ASP A 13 3.42 -9.71 -21.75
CA ASP A 13 4.26 -8.56 -21.41
C ASP A 13 3.69 -7.79 -20.20
N GLU A 14 2.37 -7.78 -20.00
CA GLU A 14 1.78 -7.30 -18.75
C GLU A 14 2.24 -8.18 -17.57
N PHE A 15 2.21 -9.51 -17.70
CA PHE A 15 2.65 -10.41 -16.62
C PHE A 15 4.15 -10.29 -16.32
N LYS A 16 5.01 -10.14 -17.35
CA LYS A 16 6.44 -9.83 -17.16
C LYS A 16 6.64 -8.46 -16.53
N LYS A 17 5.87 -7.45 -16.89
CA LYS A 17 5.95 -6.10 -16.31
C LYS A 17 5.49 -6.09 -14.85
N ILE A 18 4.38 -6.74 -14.50
CA ILE A 18 3.92 -6.92 -13.12
C ILE A 18 4.99 -7.62 -12.28
N ASN A 19 5.60 -8.69 -12.80
CA ASN A 19 6.69 -9.36 -12.12
C ASN A 19 7.95 -8.49 -12.03
N HIS A 20 8.36 -7.79 -13.09
CA HIS A 20 9.53 -6.89 -13.06
C HIS A 20 9.34 -5.70 -12.09
N LEU A 21 8.11 -5.18 -11.99
CA LEU A 21 7.75 -4.15 -11.01
C LEU A 21 7.79 -4.71 -9.57
N LYS A 22 7.37 -5.96 -9.34
CA LYS A 22 7.62 -6.66 -8.06
C LYS A 22 9.10 -6.91 -7.79
N MET A 23 9.89 -7.29 -8.80
CA MET A 23 11.32 -7.62 -8.68
C MET A 23 12.21 -6.43 -8.26
N ASN A 24 11.71 -5.19 -8.39
CA ASN A 24 12.42 -3.98 -7.97
C ASN A 24 11.92 -3.40 -6.63
N LEU A 25 10.97 -4.07 -5.95
CA LEU A 25 10.56 -3.71 -4.59
C LEU A 25 11.30 -4.57 -3.57
N PRO A 26 11.68 -4.04 -2.39
CA PRO A 26 12.20 -4.86 -1.32
C PRO A 26 11.17 -5.88 -0.83
N GLU A 27 11.60 -7.11 -0.54
CA GLU A 27 10.72 -8.20 -0.08
C GLU A 27 9.89 -7.86 1.18
N TRP A 28 10.43 -6.98 2.04
CA TRP A 28 9.73 -6.47 3.24
C TRP A 28 8.56 -5.54 2.91
N MET A 29 8.41 -5.05 1.68
CA MET A 29 7.37 -4.09 1.31
C MET A 29 6.05 -4.83 1.02
N GLN A 30 5.30 -5.13 2.07
CA GLN A 30 4.04 -5.88 2.00
C GLN A 30 2.88 -5.09 2.65
N ILE A 31 1.65 -5.36 2.23
CA ILE A 31 0.45 -4.78 2.86
C ILE A 31 0.37 -5.25 4.32
N GLY A 32 0.03 -4.34 5.24
CA GLY A 32 0.08 -4.58 6.68
C GLY A 32 1.45 -4.29 7.31
N GLU A 33 2.50 -4.03 6.53
CA GLU A 33 3.81 -3.70 7.10
C GLU A 33 3.88 -2.27 7.61
N SER A 34 4.60 -2.14 8.72
CA SER A 34 4.77 -0.88 9.44
C SER A 34 5.94 -0.10 8.88
N VAL A 35 5.72 1.18 8.58
CA VAL A 35 6.70 2.02 7.87
C VAL A 35 6.78 3.44 8.42
N ARG A 36 7.94 4.04 8.21
CA ARG A 36 8.20 5.48 8.30
C ARG A 36 8.28 6.06 6.90
N VAL A 37 7.60 7.19 6.68
CA VAL A 37 7.65 7.99 5.46
C VAL A 37 8.71 9.09 5.62
N CYS A 38 9.69 9.14 4.72
CA CYS A 38 10.75 10.15 4.68
C CYS A 38 10.43 11.28 3.66
N PRO A 39 10.92 12.52 3.90
CA PRO A 39 11.71 12.96 5.06
C PRO A 39 10.86 13.25 6.32
N ASP A 40 9.56 13.47 6.16
CA ASP A 40 8.62 13.97 7.19
C ASP A 40 8.48 13.13 8.47
N SER A 41 9.10 11.95 8.55
CA SER A 41 9.04 11.01 9.67
C SER A 41 7.63 10.58 10.12
N LYS A 42 6.63 10.71 9.24
CA LYS A 42 5.28 10.22 9.48
C LYS A 42 5.29 8.69 9.62
N LEU A 43 4.59 8.16 10.61
CA LEU A 43 4.45 6.72 10.85
C LEU A 43 3.10 6.22 10.32
N GLY A 44 3.09 4.99 9.83
CA GLY A 44 1.87 4.32 9.39
C GLY A 44 2.08 2.86 9.00
N THR A 45 1.08 2.33 8.32
CA THR A 45 1.00 0.95 7.83
C THR A 45 0.70 0.96 6.33
N ILE A 46 1.33 0.08 5.55
CA ILE A 46 1.04 -0.05 4.12
C ILE A 46 -0.38 -0.62 3.94
N GLY A 47 -1.25 0.15 3.29
CA GLY A 47 -2.61 -0.28 2.91
C GLY A 47 -2.74 -0.66 1.42
N TYR A 48 -1.83 -0.19 0.56
CA TYR A 48 -1.85 -0.46 -0.88
C TYR A 48 -0.44 -0.45 -1.48
N ILE A 49 -0.19 -1.29 -2.50
CA ILE A 49 1.00 -1.26 -3.36
C ILE A 49 0.54 -1.56 -4.81
N GLY A 50 0.82 -0.69 -5.76
CA GLY A 50 0.44 -0.90 -7.17
C GLY A 50 0.59 0.34 -8.05
N GLU A 51 0.21 0.24 -9.32
CA GLU A 51 0.02 1.39 -10.21
C GLU A 51 -1.27 2.15 -9.83
N THR A 52 -1.40 3.43 -10.23
CA THR A 52 -2.59 4.23 -9.91
C THR A 52 -3.04 5.09 -11.09
N GLU A 53 -4.34 5.37 -11.17
CA GLU A 53 -4.92 6.20 -12.24
C GLU A 53 -4.45 7.66 -12.19
N PHE A 54 -4.03 8.15 -11.01
CA PHE A 54 -3.62 9.53 -10.83
C PHE A 54 -2.16 9.81 -11.25
N ALA A 55 -1.28 8.80 -11.32
CA ALA A 55 0.11 8.96 -11.75
C ALA A 55 0.82 7.63 -12.03
N THR A 56 1.67 7.60 -13.05
CA THR A 56 2.34 6.38 -13.54
C THR A 56 3.35 5.76 -12.55
N GLY A 57 3.57 4.45 -12.75
CA GLY A 57 4.50 3.62 -11.98
C GLY A 57 3.99 3.29 -10.57
N ILE A 58 4.73 2.46 -9.83
CA ILE A 58 4.29 1.99 -8.51
C ILE A 58 4.19 3.13 -7.49
N TRP A 59 3.13 3.06 -6.69
CA TRP A 59 2.89 3.85 -5.49
C TRP A 59 2.58 2.94 -4.31
N ALA A 60 2.91 3.41 -3.11
CA ALA A 60 2.46 2.82 -1.87
C ALA A 60 1.43 3.75 -1.21
N GLY A 61 0.25 3.21 -0.91
CA GLY A 61 -0.78 3.86 -0.11
C GLY A 61 -0.57 3.53 1.36
N ILE A 62 -0.38 4.55 2.20
CA ILE A 62 -0.07 4.41 3.62
C ILE A 62 -1.25 4.92 4.46
N ILE A 63 -1.70 4.07 5.38
CA ILE A 63 -2.60 4.41 6.49
C ILE A 63 -1.72 4.95 7.63
N LEU A 64 -1.71 6.27 7.80
CA LEU A 64 -0.93 6.95 8.84
C LEU A 64 -1.54 6.72 10.23
N ASP A 65 -0.74 6.85 11.29
CA ASP A 65 -1.25 6.78 12.67
C ASP A 65 -1.98 8.08 13.10
N SER A 66 -1.77 9.18 12.37
CA SER A 66 -2.24 10.53 12.69
C SER A 66 -2.85 11.24 11.47
N PRO A 67 -3.81 12.18 11.66
CA PRO A 67 -4.55 12.86 10.59
C PRO A 67 -3.71 13.92 9.83
N THR A 68 -2.57 13.49 9.29
CA THR A 68 -1.54 14.33 8.62
C THR A 68 -1.33 13.94 7.16
N GLY A 69 -2.22 13.07 6.64
CA GLY A 69 -2.31 12.65 5.26
C GLY A 69 -3.16 13.60 4.41
N LYS A 70 -3.46 13.16 3.19
CA LYS A 70 -4.12 13.96 2.14
C LYS A 70 -5.46 13.39 1.70
N ASN A 71 -5.74 12.12 1.98
CA ASN A 71 -6.95 11.43 1.55
C ASN A 71 -7.47 10.44 2.62
N ASP A 72 -8.49 9.68 2.25
CA ASP A 72 -9.15 8.60 3.01
C ASP A 72 -8.87 7.20 2.43
N GLY A 73 -7.90 7.11 1.51
CA GLY A 73 -7.62 5.91 0.70
C GLY A 73 -8.20 5.95 -0.71
N SER A 74 -9.00 6.98 -1.04
CA SER A 74 -9.42 7.30 -2.41
C SER A 74 -8.65 8.49 -3.02
N VAL A 75 -8.57 8.54 -4.35
CA VAL A 75 -8.10 9.71 -5.12
C VAL A 75 -8.97 9.84 -6.38
N ASN A 76 -9.50 11.04 -6.65
CA ASN A 76 -10.35 11.33 -7.80
C ASN A 76 -11.57 10.38 -7.95
N GLY A 77 -12.12 9.89 -6.84
CA GLY A 77 -13.25 8.96 -6.82
C GLY A 77 -12.88 7.47 -6.91
N VAL A 78 -11.61 7.15 -7.20
CA VAL A 78 -11.10 5.77 -7.25
C VAL A 78 -10.59 5.38 -5.87
N SER A 79 -11.07 4.25 -5.34
CA SER A 79 -10.70 3.73 -4.01
C SER A 79 -9.64 2.64 -4.13
N TYR A 80 -8.55 2.78 -3.37
CA TYR A 80 -7.40 1.86 -3.39
C TYR A 80 -7.22 1.11 -2.07
N PHE A 81 -7.51 1.78 -0.96
CA PHE A 81 -7.53 1.23 0.39
C PHE A 81 -8.57 2.01 1.22
N GLN A 82 -8.86 1.55 2.44
CA GLN A 82 -9.77 2.26 3.35
C GLN A 82 -9.00 2.82 4.54
N CYS A 83 -9.17 4.11 4.83
CA CYS A 83 -8.87 4.67 6.14
C CYS A 83 -9.83 5.81 6.49
N ARG A 84 -9.54 6.53 7.58
CA ARG A 84 -10.27 7.74 7.97
C ARG A 84 -9.84 8.94 7.11
N PRO A 85 -10.68 9.99 6.96
CA PRO A 85 -10.29 11.22 6.27
C PRO A 85 -9.03 11.86 6.85
N LYS A 86 -8.08 12.20 5.97
CA LYS A 86 -6.73 12.72 6.29
C LYS A 86 -5.78 11.69 6.94
N PHE A 87 -6.09 10.41 6.96
CA PHE A 87 -5.15 9.37 7.40
C PHE A 87 -4.41 8.70 6.23
N GLY A 88 -4.90 8.84 4.99
CA GLY A 88 -4.28 8.23 3.82
C GLY A 88 -3.29 9.15 3.13
N ILE A 89 -2.18 8.59 2.64
CA ILE A 89 -1.23 9.27 1.76
C ILE A 89 -0.65 8.28 0.73
N PHE A 90 -0.42 8.74 -0.50
CA PHE A 90 0.36 8.01 -1.49
C PHE A 90 1.78 8.56 -1.56
N VAL A 91 2.76 7.67 -1.58
CA VAL A 91 4.19 7.99 -1.75
C VAL A 91 4.87 6.98 -2.68
N LYS A 92 6.01 7.37 -3.26
CA LYS A 92 6.86 6.43 -4.01
C LYS A 92 7.59 5.48 -3.03
N PRO A 93 7.75 4.18 -3.37
CA PRO A 93 8.40 3.16 -2.53
C PRO A 93 9.73 3.60 -1.88
N GLU A 94 10.58 4.30 -2.64
CA GLU A 94 11.87 4.87 -2.20
C GLU A 94 11.80 5.75 -0.94
N LYS A 95 10.63 6.32 -0.64
CA LYS A 95 10.39 7.18 0.54
C LYS A 95 10.02 6.40 1.80
N LEU A 96 9.85 5.08 1.70
CA LEU A 96 9.51 4.23 2.84
C LEU A 96 10.76 3.63 3.49
N ARG A 97 10.72 3.51 4.81
CA ARG A 97 11.66 2.70 5.60
C ARG A 97 10.84 1.80 6.51
N LEU A 98 11.24 0.53 6.63
CA LEU A 98 10.61 -0.43 7.55
C LEU A 98 10.67 0.11 8.99
N ASP A 99 9.57 -0.05 9.74
CA ASP A 99 9.47 0.29 11.16
C ASP A 99 9.02 -0.92 11.99
N PRO A 100 9.96 -1.82 12.36
CA PRO A 100 9.63 -3.00 13.17
C PRO A 100 9.09 -2.64 14.56
N LYS A 101 9.49 -1.48 15.11
CA LYS A 101 9.00 -1.00 16.41
C LYS A 101 7.54 -0.58 16.34
N GLY A 102 7.16 0.13 15.28
CA GLY A 102 5.76 0.42 14.97
C GLY A 102 4.91 -0.85 14.83
N LYS A 103 5.43 -1.88 14.17
CA LYS A 103 4.73 -3.18 14.03
C LYS A 103 4.43 -3.82 15.39
N GLN A 104 5.46 -3.94 16.23
CA GLN A 104 5.32 -4.50 17.57
C GLN A 104 4.36 -3.68 18.44
N MET A 105 4.44 -2.35 18.38
CA MET A 105 3.58 -1.47 19.17
C MET A 105 2.11 -1.56 18.74
N ARG A 106 1.82 -1.55 17.43
CA ARG A 106 0.44 -1.71 16.92
C ARG A 106 -0.15 -3.07 17.28
N ALA A 107 0.65 -4.14 17.24
CA ALA A 107 0.21 -5.47 17.69
C ALA A 107 -0.17 -5.47 19.19
N ILE A 108 0.67 -4.90 20.07
CA ILE A 108 0.40 -4.79 21.52
C ILE A 108 -0.85 -3.94 21.80
N LEU A 109 -1.04 -2.84 21.06
CA LEU A 109 -2.22 -1.98 21.23
C LEU A 109 -3.51 -2.71 20.79
N ASN A 110 -3.47 -3.43 19.67
CA ASN A 110 -4.60 -4.21 19.19
C ASN A 110 -4.96 -5.36 20.16
N ASP A 111 -3.96 -6.07 20.70
CA ASP A 111 -4.16 -7.11 21.71
C ASP A 111 -4.87 -6.53 22.97
N LYS A 112 -4.38 -5.41 23.50
CA LYS A 112 -5.01 -4.72 24.65
C LYS A 112 -6.44 -4.25 24.38
N MET A 113 -6.76 -3.78 23.17
CA MET A 113 -8.12 -3.38 22.81
C MET A 113 -9.09 -4.57 22.72
N ASN A 114 -8.60 -5.74 22.28
CA ASN A 114 -9.43 -6.94 22.12
C ASN A 114 -9.53 -7.78 23.41
N GLY A 115 -8.49 -7.79 24.25
CA GLY A 115 -8.45 -8.51 25.52
C GLY A 115 -9.35 -7.95 26.63
N GLY A 116 -9.83 -6.70 26.50
CA GLY A 116 -10.64 -6.02 27.52
C GLY A 116 -12.12 -6.43 27.61
N ARG A 117 -12.54 -7.54 26.99
CA ARG A 117 -13.97 -7.98 26.91
C ARG A 117 -14.33 -9.24 27.68
N HIS A 118 -13.44 -9.78 28.50
CA HIS A 118 -13.74 -10.90 29.40
C HIS A 118 -13.34 -10.56 30.85
N GLY A 119 -14.25 -9.97 31.61
CA GLY A 119 -14.05 -9.66 33.02
C GLY A 119 -15.19 -8.85 33.64
N ALA A 120 -15.99 -9.54 34.46
CA ALA A 120 -17.24 -9.10 35.13
C ALA A 120 -18.47 -8.94 34.21
#